data_AF-A0AAV2SYF1-F1
#
_entry.id   AF-A0AAV2SYF1-F1
#
_cell.length_a   1.000
_cell.length_b   1.000
_cell.length_c   1.000
_cell.angle_alpha   90.00
_cell.angle_beta   90.00
_cell.angle_gamma   90.00
#
_symmetry.space_group_name_H-M   'P 1'
#
loop_
_entity.id
_entity.type
_entity.pdbx_description
1 polymer ?
#
loop_
_entity_poly.entity_id
_entity_poly.type
_entity_poly.pdbx_seq_one_letter_code
_entity_poly.pdbx_strand_id
1 'polypeptide(L)'
;GKMVRTWSRSLVCALAFLVAAADAACPRVTLMNNFQTDKFMGSWYEIQAQSSIFQSIKSCLKSDYTRNGDTVVVSSKGKNSDGETATKISRMTISSNPARMMTDFIAGS
;
A
#
# COMPACT_ATOMS: atom_id res chain seq x y z
N GLY A 1 30.96 -20.60 -49.19
CA GLY A 1 29.87 -20.96 -48.27
C GLY A 1 29.97 -20.13 -47.00
N LYS A 2 28.84 -19.50 -46.63
CA LYS A 2 28.45 -18.99 -45.30
C LYS A 2 29.27 -17.85 -44.69
N MET A 3 28.95 -16.63 -45.13
CA MET A 3 29.10 -15.39 -44.35
C MET A 3 28.16 -15.47 -43.14
N VAL A 4 28.68 -15.82 -41.96
CA VAL A 4 27.92 -15.80 -40.70
C VAL A 4 27.96 -14.38 -40.14
N ARG A 5 26.81 -13.73 -40.30
CA ARG A 5 26.46 -12.35 -39.93
C ARG A 5 26.64 -12.11 -38.43
N THR A 6 27.81 -11.62 -38.03
CA THR A 6 28.16 -11.11 -36.68
C THR A 6 27.52 -9.76 -36.35
N TRP A 7 26.29 -9.52 -36.80
CA TRP A 7 25.54 -8.26 -36.63
C TRP A 7 24.20 -8.51 -35.93
N SER A 8 24.21 -9.27 -34.83
CA SER A 8 22.96 -9.68 -34.16
C SER A 8 22.98 -9.59 -32.63
N ARG A 9 24.07 -9.08 -32.02
CA ARG A 9 24.17 -9.02 -30.55
C ARG A 9 24.02 -7.60 -30.00
N SER A 10 24.64 -6.60 -30.63
CA SER A 10 24.59 -5.21 -30.15
C SER A 10 23.20 -4.58 -30.26
N LEU A 11 22.44 -4.91 -31.32
CA LEU A 11 21.09 -4.38 -31.53
C LEU A 11 20.07 -4.93 -30.53
N VAL A 12 20.28 -6.17 -30.07
CA VAL A 12 19.40 -6.86 -29.10
C VAL A 12 19.54 -6.24 -27.70
N CYS A 13 20.76 -5.88 -27.27
CA CYS A 13 20.96 -5.19 -26.00
C CYS A 13 20.35 -3.78 -26.00
N ALA A 14 20.50 -3.01 -27.08
CA ALA A 14 19.94 -1.66 -27.17
C ALA A 14 18.40 -1.64 -27.10
N LEU A 15 17.73 -2.63 -27.71
CA LEU A 15 16.28 -2.80 -27.59
C LEU A 15 15.83 -3.21 -26.19
N ALA A 16 16.61 -4.05 -25.48
CA ALA A 16 16.30 -4.45 -24.10
C ALA A 16 16.36 -3.28 -23.10
N PHE A 17 17.28 -2.32 -23.30
CA PHE A 17 17.38 -1.12 -22.46
C PHE A 17 16.24 -0.12 -22.68
N LEU A 18 15.68 -0.02 -23.90
CA LEU A 18 14.55 0.88 -24.18
C LEU A 18 13.23 0.43 -23.54
N VAL A 19 13.01 -0.87 -23.39
CA VAL A 19 11.78 -1.43 -22.78
C VAL A 19 11.80 -1.32 -21.25
N ALA A 20 12.98 -1.14 -20.62
CA ALA A 20 13.13 -1.10 -19.17
C ALA A 20 12.64 0.19 -18.50
N ALA A 21 12.27 1.23 -19.27
CA ALA A 21 11.94 2.56 -18.75
C ALA A 21 10.47 2.96 -18.89
N ALA A 22 9.56 2.02 -19.20
CA ALA A 22 8.13 2.27 -19.06
C ALA A 22 7.72 1.94 -17.62
N ASP A 23 7.97 2.88 -16.72
CA ASP A 23 7.27 2.97 -15.45
C ASP A 23 5.76 2.98 -15.74
N ALA A 24 5.10 1.86 -15.45
CA ALA A 24 3.65 1.80 -15.56
C ALA A 24 3.06 2.84 -14.61
N ALA A 25 2.46 3.90 -15.16
CA ALA A 25 1.80 4.92 -14.36
C ALA A 25 0.70 4.29 -13.49
N CYS A 26 0.58 4.73 -12.24
CA CYS A 26 -0.48 4.25 -11.35
C CYS A 26 -1.86 4.44 -12.02
N PRO A 27 -2.74 3.42 -11.99
CA PRO A 27 -4.05 3.54 -12.60
C PRO A 27 -4.86 4.63 -11.88
N ARG A 28 -5.72 5.32 -12.64
CA ARG A 28 -6.71 6.20 -12.04
C ARG A 28 -7.78 5.36 -11.34
N VAL A 29 -7.96 5.60 -10.05
CA VAL A 29 -9.00 4.97 -9.24
C VAL A 29 -10.16 5.93 -8.99
N THR A 30 -11.39 5.43 -9.01
CA THR A 30 -12.58 6.21 -8.66
C THR A 30 -12.72 6.26 -7.15
N LEU A 31 -12.78 7.46 -6.58
CA LEU A 31 -12.96 7.65 -5.15
C LEU A 31 -14.45 7.66 -4.77
N MET A 32 -14.76 7.25 -3.55
CA MET A 32 -16.12 7.29 -3.02
C MET A 32 -16.52 8.74 -2.70
N ASN A 33 -17.61 9.20 -3.32
CA ASN A 33 -18.20 10.50 -3.04
C ASN A 33 -19.11 10.43 -1.79
N ASN A 34 -19.33 11.57 -1.13
CA ASN A 34 -20.22 11.67 0.04
C ASN A 34 -19.89 10.65 1.16
N PHE A 35 -18.60 10.41 1.40
CA PHE A 35 -18.16 9.47 2.40
C PHE A 35 -18.47 9.99 3.82
N GLN A 36 -19.20 9.18 4.59
CA GLN A 36 -19.55 9.52 5.96
C GLN A 36 -18.53 8.94 6.92
N THR A 37 -17.50 9.72 7.27
CA THR A 37 -16.38 9.30 8.12
C THR A 37 -16.84 8.67 9.44
N ASP A 38 -17.90 9.18 10.05
CA ASP A 38 -18.38 8.67 11.35
C ASP A 38 -18.92 7.25 11.27
N LYS A 39 -19.45 6.85 10.10
CA LYS A 39 -19.91 5.48 9.84
C LYS A 39 -18.76 4.51 9.59
N PHE A 40 -17.54 5.01 9.40
CA PHE A 40 -16.35 4.19 9.18
C PHE A 40 -15.60 3.89 10.50
N MET A 41 -16.03 4.48 11.62
CA MET A 41 -15.42 4.24 12.92
C MET A 41 -15.71 2.83 13.45
N GLY A 42 -14.88 2.36 14.38
CA GLY A 42 -14.99 1.04 14.99
C GLY A 42 -13.98 0.02 14.46
N SER A 43 -14.32 -1.26 14.58
CA SER A 43 -13.41 -2.37 14.28
C SER A 43 -13.49 -2.82 12.83
N TRP A 44 -12.34 -2.94 12.18
CA TRP A 44 -12.17 -3.55 10.86
C TRP A 44 -11.15 -4.67 10.90
N TYR A 45 -11.42 -5.72 10.11
CA TYR A 45 -10.56 -6.88 9.96
C TYR A 45 -10.02 -6.93 8.53
N GLU A 46 -8.72 -7.14 8.39
CA GLU A 46 -8.12 -7.34 7.08
C GLU A 46 -8.44 -8.75 6.58
N ILE A 47 -9.15 -8.84 5.45
CA ILE A 47 -9.48 -10.11 4.81
C ILE A 47 -8.37 -10.55 3.85
N GLN A 48 -7.80 -9.60 3.11
CA GLN A 48 -6.71 -9.83 2.17
C GLN A 48 -5.86 -8.57 2.01
N ALA A 49 -4.55 -8.76 1.85
CA ALA A 49 -3.59 -7.72 1.51
C ALA A 49 -2.64 -8.21 0.43
N GLN A 50 -2.06 -7.26 -0.31
CA GLN A 50 -0.91 -7.53 -1.16
C GLN A 50 0.34 -7.66 -0.29
N SER A 51 1.23 -8.58 -0.65
CA SER A 51 2.48 -8.76 0.08
C SER A 51 3.32 -7.48 0.04
N SER A 52 3.64 -6.94 1.20
CA SER A 52 4.47 -5.76 1.36
C SER A 52 5.53 -5.96 2.43
N ILE A 53 6.75 -5.50 2.16
CA ILE A 53 7.84 -5.47 3.15
C ILE A 53 7.55 -4.48 4.29
N PHE A 54 6.71 -3.47 4.04
CA PHE A 54 6.37 -2.44 5.01
C PHE A 54 5.28 -2.86 6.01
N GLN A 55 4.63 -4.00 5.78
CA GLN A 55 3.59 -4.52 6.67
C GLN A 55 4.22 -5.38 7.77
N SER A 56 4.25 -4.87 9.00
CA SER A 56 4.80 -5.58 10.17
C SER A 56 3.85 -6.65 10.71
N ILE A 57 2.54 -6.42 10.67
CA ILE A 57 1.51 -7.37 11.10
C ILE A 57 1.08 -8.23 9.90
N LYS A 58 1.43 -9.51 9.90
CA LYS A 58 1.24 -10.46 8.79
C LYS A 58 -0.07 -11.24 8.83
N SER A 59 -0.63 -11.47 10.01
CA SER A 59 -1.89 -12.22 10.12
C SER A 59 -2.75 -11.74 11.28
N CYS A 60 -4.04 -12.07 11.22
CA CYS A 60 -5.05 -11.68 12.21
C CYS A 60 -5.10 -10.16 12.44
N LEU A 61 -4.86 -9.36 11.41
CA LEU A 61 -4.86 -7.90 11.52
C LEU A 61 -6.28 -7.39 11.79
N LYS A 62 -6.46 -6.82 12.98
CA LYS A 62 -7.63 -6.04 13.38
C LYS A 62 -7.19 -4.61 13.63
N SER A 63 -7.96 -3.64 13.13
CA SER A 63 -7.73 -2.22 13.35
C SER A 63 -8.97 -1.56 13.94
N ASP A 64 -8.78 -0.81 15.02
CA ASP A 64 -9.82 -0.04 15.70
C ASP A 64 -9.64 1.45 15.37
N TYR A 65 -10.64 2.04 14.71
CA TYR A 65 -10.64 3.43 14.23
C TYR A 65 -11.44 4.32 15.18
N THR A 66 -10.76 5.30 15.76
CA THR A 66 -11.34 6.22 16.75
C THR A 66 -11.17 7.66 16.30
N ARG A 67 -12.27 8.42 16.26
CA ARG A 67 -12.23 9.85 15.93
C ARG A 67 -11.60 10.65 17.08
N ASN A 68 -10.71 11.58 16.71
CA ASN A 68 -10.13 12.57 17.59
C ASN A 68 -10.08 13.93 16.87
N GLY A 69 -11.18 14.69 16.98
CA GLY A 69 -11.40 15.92 16.22
C GLY A 69 -11.41 15.67 14.70
N ASP A 70 -10.51 16.36 14.00
CA ASP A 70 -10.31 16.24 12.55
C ASP A 70 -9.40 15.07 12.15
N THR A 71 -8.88 14.33 13.13
CA THR A 71 -8.01 13.18 12.90
C THR A 71 -8.68 11.87 13.32
N VAL A 72 -8.17 10.77 12.78
CA VAL A 72 -8.54 9.42 13.20
C VAL A 72 -7.29 8.74 13.75
N VAL A 73 -7.40 8.20 14.96
CA VAL A 73 -6.38 7.33 15.54
C VAL A 73 -6.74 5.89 15.23
N VAL A 74 -5.77 5.14 14.73
CA VAL A 74 -5.93 3.72 14.39
C VAL A 74 -5.03 2.91 15.28
N SER A 75 -5.63 1.99 16.04
CA SER A 75 -4.92 1.00 16.84
C SER A 75 -5.06 -0.36 16.17
N SER A 76 -3.95 -0.88 15.68
CA SER A 76 -3.87 -2.15 14.95
C SER A 76 -3.18 -3.21 15.81
N LYS A 77 -3.69 -4.45 15.74
CA LYS A 77 -3.08 -5.61 16.39
C LYS A 77 -3.20 -6.86 15.53
N GLY A 78 -2.26 -7.79 15.69
CA GLY A 78 -2.27 -9.08 15.04
C GLY A 78 -0.99 -9.84 15.36
N LYS A 79 -0.51 -10.64 14.41
CA LYS A 79 0.73 -11.40 14.52
C LYS A 79 1.78 -10.96 13.51
N ASN A 80 3.06 -10.93 13.89
CA ASN A 80 4.18 -10.71 12.97
C ASN A 80 4.53 -12.01 12.19
N SER A 81 5.62 -11.99 11.43
CA SER A 81 6.10 -13.16 10.67
C SER A 81 6.47 -14.34 11.56
N ASP A 82 6.87 -14.10 12.80
CA ASP A 82 7.29 -15.12 13.77
C ASP A 82 6.11 -15.66 14.60
N GLY A 83 4.89 -15.16 14.36
CA GLY A 83 3.68 -15.54 15.10
C GLY A 83 3.52 -14.83 16.46
N GLU A 84 4.41 -13.90 16.79
CA GLU A 84 4.34 -13.07 17.99
C GLU A 84 3.31 -11.96 17.82
N THR A 85 2.74 -11.52 18.95
CA THR A 85 1.76 -10.42 18.92
C THR A 85 2.44 -9.11 18.57
N ALA A 86 1.95 -8.45 17.52
CA ALA A 86 2.42 -7.13 17.10
C ALA A 86 1.28 -6.11 17.17
N THR A 87 1.62 -4.90 17.59
CA THR A 87 0.69 -3.76 17.66
C THR A 87 1.26 -2.55 16.94
N LYS A 88 0.39 -1.67 16.45
CA LYS A 88 0.78 -0.45 15.76
C LYS A 88 -0.26 0.63 16.01
N ILE A 89 0.18 1.84 16.31
CA ILE A 89 -0.69 3.02 16.37
C ILE A 89 -0.38 3.92 15.18
N SER A 90 -1.40 4.49 14.56
CA SER A 90 -1.25 5.43 13.43
C SER A 90 -2.24 6.57 13.57
N ARG A 91 -1.90 7.73 12.99
CA ARG A 91 -2.81 8.87 12.90
C ARG A 91 -3.07 9.19 11.45
N MET A 92 -4.33 9.46 11.15
CA MET A 92 -4.84 9.69 9.81
C MET A 92 -5.62 11.00 9.76
N THR A 93 -5.50 11.71 8.64
CA THR A 93 -6.40 12.80 8.26
C THR A 93 -7.34 12.30 7.16
N ILE A 94 -8.64 12.61 7.26
CA ILE A 94 -9.66 12.14 6.32
C ILE A 94 -10.35 13.34 5.66
N SER A 95 -10.40 13.32 4.33
CA SER A 95 -11.36 14.08 3.53
C SER A 95 -12.59 13.20 3.26
N SER A 96 -13.78 13.74 3.53
CA SER A 96 -15.07 13.07 3.35
C SER A 96 -15.65 13.23 1.94
N ASN A 97 -15.11 14.14 1.12
CA ASN A 97 -15.60 14.35 -0.24
C ASN A 97 -14.48 14.82 -1.19
N PRO A 98 -13.90 13.91 -1.99
CA PRO A 98 -14.10 12.44 -1.97
C PRO A 98 -13.35 11.77 -0.80
N ALA A 99 -13.65 10.49 -0.53
CA ALA A 99 -12.96 9.68 0.47
C ALA A 99 -11.45 9.62 0.19
N ARG A 100 -10.67 10.38 0.95
CA ARG A 100 -9.21 10.39 0.85
C ARG A 100 -8.62 10.42 2.25
N MET A 101 -7.67 9.54 2.49
CA MET A 101 -7.00 9.42 3.77
C MET A 101 -5.50 9.58 3.59
N MET A 102 -4.86 10.33 4.48
CA MET A 102 -3.41 10.42 4.57
C MET A 102 -2.99 9.91 5.94
N THR A 103 -2.09 8.93 5.96
CA THR A 103 -1.55 8.34 7.19
C THR A 103 -0.11 8.77 7.37
N ASP A 104 0.20 9.22 8.57
CA ASP A 104 1.59 9.37 9.00
C ASP A 104 1.97 8.12 9.80
N PHE A 105 3.11 7.53 9.43
CA PHE A 105 3.71 6.49 10.26
C PHE A 105 4.29 7.17 11.49
N ILE A 106 3.61 7.06 12.62
CA ILE A 106 4.21 7.44 13.91
C ILE A 106 5.24 6.36 14.21
N ALA A 107 6.52 6.69 14.01
CA ALA A 107 7.61 5.84 14.45
C ALA A 107 7.66 5.85 15.97
N GLY A 108 7.48 4.69 16.59
CA GLY A 108 7.80 4.46 18.01
C GLY A 108 6.60 4.37 18.95
N SER A 109 6.41 3.17 19.49
CA SER A 109 6.36 2.93 20.93
C SER A 109 6.83 1.51 21.20
#